data_AF-A0A8H8N309-F1
#
_entry.id   AF-A0A8H8N309-F1
#
_cell.length_a   1.000
_cell.length_b   1.000
_cell.length_c   1.000
_cell.angle_alpha   90.00
_cell.angle_beta   90.00
_cell.angle_gamma   90.00
#
_symmetry.space_group_name_H-M   'P 1'
#
loop_
_entity.id
_entity.type
_entity.pdbx_description
1 polymer ?
#
loop_
_entity_poly.entity_id
_entity_poly.type
_entity_poly.pdbx_seq_one_letter_code
_entity_poly.pdbx_strand_id
1 'polypeptide(L)'
;MVHHPDIQAAAQAEIDRVVGTQRLPTYSDRESLPYVEALFKEVLRWHPAAPFGIPHQLDSDQDDVYKGMRIPRGSLIIPNIRAMTRNPNVYHDPDGFTPERFLNGDGIAESDPGAFVFGFGRRRCPGIHIAHSSVWLSIALTLAVYDITPYVGADGTPELPTLGYSRTTISQPEPFKCTIKLRSMATKKLVEDSVIIN
;
A
#
# COMPACT_ATOMS: atom_id res chain seq x y z
N MET A 1 1.65 -3.57 9.71
CA MET A 1 2.07 -4.82 10.37
C MET A 1 2.85 -4.53 11.64
N VAL A 2 4.17 -4.28 11.59
CA VAL A 2 4.97 -4.11 12.82
C VAL A 2 4.48 -3.00 13.75
N HIS A 3 4.12 -1.83 13.21
CA HIS A 3 3.57 -0.70 13.97
C HIS A 3 2.07 -0.82 14.31
N HIS A 4 1.37 -1.75 13.65
CA HIS A 4 -0.09 -1.88 13.73
C HIS A 4 -0.47 -3.37 13.81
N PRO A 5 -0.18 -4.04 14.94
CA PRO A 5 -0.48 -5.45 15.12
C PRO A 5 -1.98 -5.75 15.15
N ASP A 6 -2.79 -4.79 15.62
CA ASP A 6 -4.25 -4.80 15.60
C ASP A 6 -4.80 -4.85 14.17
N ILE A 7 -4.27 -4.02 13.27
CA ILE A 7 -4.66 -4.00 11.85
C ILE A 7 -4.25 -5.29 11.16
N GLN A 8 -3.07 -5.84 11.49
CA GLN A 8 -2.64 -7.15 11.00
C GLN A 8 -3.61 -8.25 11.44
N ALA A 9 -3.97 -8.27 12.73
CA ALA A 9 -4.89 -9.26 13.28
C ALA A 9 -6.30 -9.18 12.65
N ALA A 10 -6.81 -7.98 12.39
CA ALA A 10 -8.09 -7.77 11.72
C ALA A 10 -8.09 -8.34 10.28
N ALA A 11 -7.04 -8.06 9.51
CA ALA A 11 -6.91 -8.58 8.15
C ALA A 11 -6.74 -10.12 8.14
N GLN A 12 -5.95 -10.65 9.06
CA GLN A 12 -5.78 -12.09 9.25
C GLN A 12 -7.12 -12.77 9.60
N ALA A 13 -7.91 -12.19 10.49
CA ALA A 13 -9.23 -12.72 10.86
C ALA A 13 -10.22 -12.72 9.69
N GLU A 14 -10.18 -11.69 8.82
CA GLU A 14 -10.97 -11.69 7.59
C GLU A 14 -10.55 -12.83 6.64
N ILE A 15 -9.25 -13.00 6.42
CA ILE A 15 -8.70 -14.07 5.58
C ILE A 15 -9.13 -15.44 6.11
N ASP A 16 -8.97 -15.68 7.41
CA ASP A 16 -9.32 -16.96 8.03
C ASP A 16 -10.83 -17.25 7.91
N ARG A 17 -11.68 -16.22 8.03
CA ARG A 17 -13.14 -16.35 7.90
C ARG A 17 -13.58 -16.67 6.47
N VAL A 18 -12.96 -16.04 5.47
CA VAL A 18 -13.41 -16.08 4.07
C VAL A 18 -12.73 -17.20 3.28
N VAL A 19 -11.40 -17.35 3.44
CA VAL A 19 -10.59 -18.32 2.72
C VAL A 19 -10.45 -19.63 3.50
N GLY A 20 -10.45 -19.56 4.83
CA GLY A 20 -10.20 -20.70 5.70
C GLY A 20 -8.73 -21.07 5.82
N THR A 21 -8.47 -22.26 6.36
CA THR A 21 -7.11 -22.75 6.67
C THR A 21 -6.63 -23.89 5.77
N GLN A 22 -7.40 -24.23 4.74
CA GLN A 22 -7.15 -25.40 3.86
C GLN A 22 -6.46 -25.04 2.54
N ARG A 23 -6.34 -23.75 2.22
CA ARG A 23 -5.65 -23.26 1.02
C ARG A 23 -5.10 -21.86 1.26
N LEU A 24 -4.16 -21.43 0.41
CA LEU A 24 -3.70 -20.05 0.39
C LEU A 24 -4.69 -19.14 -0.37
N PRO A 25 -4.76 -17.84 -0.02
CA PRO A 25 -5.51 -16.87 -0.81
C PRO A 25 -5.03 -16.80 -2.26
N THR A 26 -5.96 -16.57 -3.17
CA THR A 26 -5.73 -16.35 -4.59
C THR A 26 -6.28 -14.98 -5.00
N TYR A 27 -5.95 -14.52 -6.20
CA TYR A 27 -6.49 -13.24 -6.69
C TYR A 27 -8.02 -13.25 -6.82
N SER A 28 -8.63 -14.42 -7.05
CA SER A 28 -10.08 -14.57 -7.14
C SER A 28 -10.81 -14.29 -5.83
N ASP A 29 -10.12 -14.32 -4.69
CA ASP A 29 -10.70 -14.02 -3.38
C ASP A 29 -10.85 -12.51 -3.12
N ARG A 30 -10.25 -11.65 -3.97
CA ARG A 30 -10.13 -10.21 -3.72
C ARG A 30 -11.44 -9.50 -3.44
N GLU A 31 -12.48 -9.80 -4.21
CA GLU A 31 -13.80 -9.17 -4.02
C GLU A 31 -14.47 -9.57 -2.69
N SER A 32 -14.05 -10.70 -2.09
CA SER A 32 -14.57 -11.20 -0.82
C SER A 32 -13.72 -10.76 0.40
N LEU A 33 -12.64 -10.01 0.19
CA LEU A 33 -11.71 -9.56 1.24
C LEU A 33 -11.65 -8.02 1.31
N PRO A 34 -12.76 -7.36 1.68
CA PRO A 34 -12.85 -5.89 1.67
C PRO A 34 -11.88 -5.21 2.65
N TYR A 35 -11.57 -5.81 3.80
CA TYR A 35 -10.58 -5.25 4.72
C TYR A 35 -9.16 -5.35 4.17
N VAL A 36 -8.80 -6.45 3.52
CA VAL A 36 -7.50 -6.56 2.81
C VAL A 36 -7.41 -5.56 1.66
N GLU A 37 -8.50 -5.36 0.90
CA GLU A 37 -8.56 -4.32 -0.14
C GLU A 37 -8.39 -2.91 0.44
N ALA A 38 -9.04 -2.62 1.56
CA ALA A 38 -8.91 -1.36 2.27
C ALA A 38 -7.48 -1.13 2.79
N LEU A 39 -6.85 -2.17 3.34
CA LEU A 39 -5.45 -2.15 3.77
C LEU A 39 -4.50 -1.89 2.59
N PHE A 40 -4.74 -2.54 1.45
CA PHE A 40 -3.97 -2.29 0.23
C PHE A 40 -4.05 -0.82 -0.22
N LYS A 41 -5.25 -0.24 -0.23
CA LYS A 41 -5.45 1.18 -0.55
C LYS A 41 -4.75 2.09 0.46
N GLU A 42 -4.80 1.76 1.74
CA GLU A 42 -4.13 2.56 2.78
C GLU A 42 -2.61 2.51 2.66
N VAL A 43 -2.02 1.38 2.29
CA VAL A 43 -0.59 1.30 1.97
C VAL A 43 -0.22 2.25 0.83
N LEU A 44 -1.02 2.29 -0.24
CA LEU A 44 -0.78 3.18 -1.38
C LEU A 44 -0.93 4.67 -1.03
N ARG A 45 -1.92 5.01 -0.19
CA ARG A 45 -2.17 6.39 0.26
C ARG A 45 -1.08 6.86 1.22
N TRP A 46 -0.81 6.07 2.25
CA TRP A 46 0.02 6.45 3.38
C TRP A 46 1.42 6.88 2.96
N HIS A 47 2.01 6.09 2.07
CA HIS A 47 3.34 6.34 1.55
C HIS A 47 3.45 5.91 0.08
N PRO A 48 3.05 6.78 -0.86
CA PRO A 48 3.07 6.46 -2.28
C PRO A 48 4.49 6.20 -2.78
N ALA A 49 4.66 5.24 -3.69
CA ALA A 49 5.97 4.82 -4.20
C ALA A 49 6.74 5.96 -4.89
N ALA A 50 6.05 6.90 -5.53
CA ALA A 50 6.64 8.11 -6.12
C ALA A 50 5.96 9.36 -5.51
N PRO A 51 6.42 9.86 -4.34
CA PRO A 51 5.77 10.97 -3.62
C PRO A 51 5.62 12.26 -4.42
N PHE A 52 6.50 12.49 -5.41
CA PHE A 52 6.47 13.63 -6.33
C PHE A 52 6.17 13.22 -7.79
N GLY A 53 5.67 11.99 -7.99
CA GLY A 53 5.51 11.39 -9.31
C GLY A 53 6.79 11.40 -10.15
N ILE A 54 6.62 11.37 -11.46
CA ILE A 54 7.70 11.62 -12.43
C ILE A 54 7.51 13.03 -12.97
N PRO A 55 8.55 13.89 -12.99
CA PRO A 55 8.43 15.24 -13.55
C PRO A 55 7.91 15.21 -14.99
N HIS A 56 6.93 16.06 -15.27
CA HIS A 56 6.46 16.37 -16.61
C HIS A 56 7.14 17.64 -17.11
N GLN A 57 7.09 17.88 -18.42
CA GLN A 57 7.50 19.13 -19.02
C GLN A 57 6.38 19.65 -19.93
N LEU A 58 6.16 20.96 -19.93
CA LEU A 58 5.34 21.60 -20.94
C LEU A 58 6.09 21.56 -22.28
N ASP A 59 5.71 20.60 -23.12
CA ASP A 59 6.31 20.31 -24.44
C ASP A 59 5.68 21.17 -25.57
N SER A 60 5.05 22.28 -25.21
CA SER A 60 4.52 23.26 -26.14
C SER A 60 5.64 24.24 -26.54
N ASP A 61 5.61 24.72 -27.79
CA ASP A 61 6.50 25.78 -28.27
C ASP A 61 6.13 27.17 -27.71
N GLN A 62 4.90 27.29 -27.19
CA GLN A 62 4.33 28.47 -26.54
C GLN A 62 4.03 28.22 -25.06
N ASP A 63 3.91 29.31 -24.31
CA ASP A 63 3.42 29.30 -22.93
C ASP A 63 1.97 28.82 -22.86
N ASP A 64 1.59 28.26 -21.72
CA ASP A 64 0.23 27.82 -21.42
C ASP A 64 -0.36 28.60 -20.24
N VAL A 65 -1.67 28.50 -20.00
CA VAL A 65 -2.36 29.11 -18.87
C VAL A 65 -3.26 28.08 -18.20
N TYR A 66 -2.99 27.81 -16.92
CA TYR A 66 -3.82 26.93 -16.10
C TYR A 66 -4.37 27.68 -14.90
N LYS A 67 -5.70 27.71 -14.74
CA LYS A 67 -6.40 28.44 -13.66
C LYS A 67 -5.94 29.91 -13.53
N GLY A 68 -5.73 30.57 -14.67
CA GLY A 68 -5.28 31.96 -14.73
C GLY A 68 -3.78 32.16 -14.46
N MET A 69 -3.02 31.10 -14.20
CA MET A 69 -1.57 31.16 -14.00
C MET A 69 -0.83 30.82 -15.29
N ARG A 70 0.09 31.69 -15.70
CA ARG A 70 0.99 31.46 -16.83
C ARG A 70 2.00 30.36 -16.49
N ILE A 71 2.11 29.37 -17.38
CA ILE A 71 3.11 28.31 -17.36
C ILE A 71 4.04 28.54 -18.54
N PRO A 72 5.27 29.04 -18.32
CA PRO A 72 6.22 29.25 -19.40
C PRO A 72 6.53 27.95 -20.16
N ARG A 73 6.75 28.04 -21.47
CA ARG A 73 7.20 26.91 -22.29
C ARG A 73 8.43 26.24 -21.69
N GLY A 74 8.51 24.91 -21.79
CA GLY A 74 9.61 24.13 -21.21
C GLY A 74 9.62 24.02 -19.68
N SER A 75 8.63 24.59 -18.98
CA SER A 75 8.52 24.45 -17.51
C SER A 75 8.37 23.00 -17.10
N LEU A 76 9.06 22.62 -16.01
CA LEU A 76 8.84 21.35 -15.34
C LEU A 76 7.59 21.44 -14.46
N ILE A 77 6.74 20.42 -14.55
CA ILE A 77 5.53 20.26 -13.76
C ILE A 77 5.70 19.01 -12.89
N ILE A 78 5.79 19.22 -11.57
CA ILE A 78 6.04 18.14 -10.60
C ILE A 78 4.76 17.96 -9.77
N PRO A 79 4.06 16.82 -9.88
CA PRO A 79 2.87 16.58 -9.08
C PRO A 79 3.26 16.28 -7.62
N ASN A 80 2.65 16.96 -6.66
CA ASN A 80 2.87 16.67 -5.25
C ASN A 80 1.89 15.60 -4.74
N ILE A 81 2.12 14.35 -5.13
CA ILE A 81 1.26 13.21 -4.77
C ILE A 81 1.22 13.04 -3.24
N ARG A 82 2.33 13.27 -2.53
CA ARG A 82 2.37 13.22 -1.06
C ARG A 82 1.42 14.21 -0.40
N ALA A 83 1.32 15.43 -0.93
CA ALA A 83 0.36 16.41 -0.43
C ALA A 83 -1.08 15.99 -0.76
N MET A 84 -1.31 15.40 -1.93
CA MET A 84 -2.64 14.90 -2.32
C MET A 84 -3.09 13.74 -1.41
N THR A 85 -2.24 12.76 -1.12
CA THR A 85 -2.57 11.64 -0.23
C THR A 85 -2.70 12.02 1.25
N ARG A 86 -2.29 13.25 1.60
CA ARG A 86 -2.40 13.82 2.96
C ARG A 86 -3.35 15.02 3.05
N ASN A 87 -4.18 15.25 2.04
CA ASN A 87 -5.11 16.37 2.06
C ASN A 87 -6.23 16.13 3.10
N PRO A 88 -6.33 16.93 4.19
CA PRO A 88 -7.31 16.71 5.25
C PRO A 88 -8.76 16.96 4.81
N ASN A 89 -8.97 17.62 3.65
CA ASN A 89 -10.30 17.77 3.06
C ASN A 89 -10.77 16.52 2.30
N VAL A 90 -9.86 15.55 2.09
CA VAL A 90 -10.14 14.29 1.37
C VAL A 90 -10.01 13.10 2.31
N TYR A 91 -9.02 13.13 3.21
CA TYR A 91 -8.71 12.04 4.13
C TYR A 91 -8.76 12.55 5.58
N HIS A 92 -9.63 11.99 6.40
CA HIS A 92 -9.66 12.30 7.83
C HIS A 92 -8.41 11.73 8.53
N ASP A 93 -7.82 12.46 9.47
CA ASP A 93 -6.54 12.07 10.10
C ASP A 93 -5.53 11.52 9.06
N PRO A 94 -5.08 12.36 8.11
CA PRO A 94 -4.26 11.90 6.99
C PRO A 94 -2.91 11.32 7.43
N ASP A 95 -2.49 11.63 8.66
CA ASP A 95 -1.26 11.17 9.30
C ASP A 95 -1.49 9.96 10.20
N GLY A 96 -2.70 9.38 10.27
CA GLY A 96 -3.08 8.11 10.92
C GLY A 96 -3.34 6.95 9.93
N PHE A 97 -2.77 5.77 10.19
CA PHE A 97 -2.83 4.62 9.29
C PHE A 97 -4.11 3.84 9.58
N THR A 98 -5.14 4.06 8.78
CA THR A 98 -6.52 3.62 9.06
C THR A 98 -7.14 3.03 7.79
N PRO A 99 -7.01 1.72 7.56
CA PRO A 99 -7.64 1.03 6.43
C PRO A 99 -9.15 1.27 6.35
N GLU A 100 -9.83 1.33 7.49
CA GLU A 100 -11.28 1.44 7.63
C GLU A 100 -11.87 2.63 6.86
N ARG A 101 -11.08 3.66 6.57
CA ARG A 101 -11.49 4.81 5.73
C ARG A 101 -11.96 4.42 4.32
N PHE A 102 -11.53 3.26 3.84
CA PHE A 102 -11.91 2.73 2.52
C PHE A 102 -12.97 1.64 2.58
N LEU A 103 -13.48 1.30 3.76
CA LEU A 103 -14.60 0.40 3.89
C LEU A 103 -15.90 1.18 3.65
N ASN A 104 -16.77 0.61 2.83
CA ASN A 104 -18.14 1.09 2.71
C ASN A 104 -18.92 0.68 3.97
N GLY A 105 -18.89 1.53 5.01
CA GLY A 105 -19.74 1.42 6.19
C GLY A 105 -21.01 2.27 6.07
N ASP A 106 -21.52 2.77 7.19
CA ASP A 106 -22.66 3.72 7.27
C ASP A 106 -22.34 5.14 6.74
N GLY A 107 -21.16 5.33 6.14
CA GLY A 107 -20.66 6.59 5.62
C GLY A 107 -20.09 6.46 4.20
N ILE A 108 -19.71 7.60 3.62
CA ILE A 108 -19.09 7.66 2.29
C ILE A 108 -17.61 7.27 2.43
N ALA A 109 -17.20 6.16 1.81
CA ALA A 109 -15.79 5.77 1.75
C ALA A 109 -14.94 6.89 1.14
N GLU A 110 -13.74 7.09 1.69
CA GLU A 110 -12.84 8.14 1.23
C GLU A 110 -12.27 7.83 -0.16
N SER A 111 -11.74 8.86 -0.82
CA SER A 111 -11.34 8.77 -2.23
C SER A 111 -10.20 7.78 -2.45
N ASP A 112 -10.39 6.84 -3.39
CA ASP A 112 -9.38 5.84 -3.72
C ASP A 112 -8.08 6.49 -4.24
N PRO A 113 -6.93 6.28 -3.56
CA PRO A 113 -5.65 6.86 -3.96
C PRO A 113 -5.18 6.36 -5.34
N GLY A 114 -5.62 5.17 -5.77
CA GLY A 114 -5.30 4.55 -7.06
C GLY A 114 -5.66 5.42 -8.28
N ALA A 115 -6.57 6.39 -8.10
CA ALA A 115 -6.91 7.38 -9.11
C ALA A 115 -5.73 8.28 -9.50
N PHE A 116 -4.76 8.51 -8.61
CA PHE A 116 -3.68 9.49 -8.83
C PHE A 116 -2.28 9.06 -8.39
N VAL A 117 -2.12 8.08 -7.47
CA VAL A 117 -0.78 7.62 -7.03
C VAL A 117 0.03 6.93 -8.15
N PHE A 118 -0.65 6.52 -9.23
CA PHE A 118 -0.05 5.96 -10.44
C PHE A 118 0.16 7.01 -11.55
N GLY A 119 0.08 8.30 -11.24
CA GLY A 119 0.28 9.38 -12.20
C GLY A 119 -0.97 9.66 -13.06
N PHE A 120 -0.79 10.47 -14.10
CA PHE A 120 -1.88 11.18 -14.75
C PHE A 120 -1.82 11.11 -16.28
N GLY A 121 -3.01 11.12 -16.90
CA GLY A 121 -3.18 11.28 -18.35
C GLY A 121 -2.37 10.28 -19.17
N ARG A 122 -1.76 10.76 -20.27
CA ARG A 122 -1.00 9.96 -21.24
C ARG A 122 0.26 9.27 -20.66
N ARG A 123 0.70 9.67 -19.47
CA ARG A 123 1.89 9.11 -18.78
C ARG A 123 1.54 8.40 -17.48
N ARG A 124 0.25 8.07 -17.28
CA ARG A 124 -0.19 7.20 -16.19
C ARG A 124 0.55 5.86 -16.29
N CYS A 125 0.90 5.29 -15.13
CA CYS A 125 1.70 4.08 -15.03
C CYS A 125 1.08 2.94 -15.87
N PRO A 126 1.80 2.42 -16.88
CA PRO A 126 1.29 1.30 -17.68
C PRO A 126 1.25 -0.01 -16.87
N GLY A 127 2.03 -0.11 -15.79
CA GLY A 127 2.10 -1.29 -14.93
C GLY A 127 1.05 -1.35 -13.82
N ILE A 128 0.05 -0.46 -13.79
CA ILE A 128 -0.92 -0.35 -12.69
C ILE A 128 -1.62 -1.68 -12.38
N HIS A 129 -2.03 -2.43 -13.41
CA HIS A 129 -2.75 -3.70 -13.21
C HIS A 129 -1.85 -4.77 -12.60
N ILE A 130 -0.59 -4.86 -13.06
CA ILE A 130 0.39 -5.79 -12.49
C ILE A 130 0.70 -5.40 -11.05
N ALA A 131 0.94 -4.12 -10.78
CA ALA A 131 1.24 -3.61 -9.44
C ALA A 131 0.08 -3.86 -8.47
N HIS A 132 -1.17 -3.58 -8.89
CA HIS A 132 -2.35 -3.86 -8.07
C HIS A 132 -2.44 -5.34 -7.73
N SER A 133 -2.37 -6.22 -8.72
CA SER A 133 -2.53 -7.65 -8.49
C SER A 133 -1.39 -8.26 -7.67
N SER A 134 -0.15 -7.90 -7.97
CA SER A 134 1.02 -8.46 -7.29
C SER A 134 1.14 -7.96 -5.85
N VAL A 135 0.97 -6.66 -5.60
CA VAL A 135 1.05 -6.10 -4.24
C VAL A 135 -0.11 -6.59 -3.39
N TRP A 136 -1.34 -6.57 -3.91
CA TRP A 136 -2.50 -7.07 -3.18
C TRP A 136 -2.32 -8.55 -2.81
N LEU A 137 -1.92 -9.40 -3.77
CA LEU A 137 -1.71 -10.83 -3.51
C LEU A 137 -0.56 -11.06 -2.52
N SER A 138 0.51 -10.25 -2.61
CA SER A 138 1.63 -10.32 -1.68
C SER A 138 1.19 -9.99 -0.24
N ILE A 139 0.34 -8.98 -0.06
CA ILE A 139 -0.26 -8.63 1.24
C ILE A 139 -1.11 -9.80 1.74
N ALA A 140 -2.04 -10.30 0.93
CA ALA A 140 -2.94 -11.38 1.32
C ALA A 140 -2.19 -12.67 1.70
N LEU A 141 -1.23 -13.10 0.88
CA LEU A 141 -0.40 -14.28 1.16
C LEU A 141 0.48 -14.09 2.40
N THR A 142 1.11 -12.92 2.55
CA THR A 142 1.95 -12.64 3.72
C THR A 142 1.14 -12.72 5.01
N LEU A 143 -0.05 -12.10 5.03
CA LEU A 143 -0.93 -12.11 6.19
C LEU A 143 -1.52 -13.50 6.45
N ALA A 144 -1.81 -14.29 5.40
CA ALA A 144 -2.29 -15.66 5.58
C ALA A 144 -1.23 -16.57 6.23
N VAL A 145 0.06 -16.32 5.95
CA VAL A 145 1.16 -17.22 6.31
C VAL A 145 1.90 -16.80 7.58
N TYR A 146 2.11 -15.50 7.78
CA TYR A 146 3.05 -15.01 8.77
C TYR A 146 2.42 -14.07 9.80
N ASP A 147 2.92 -14.17 11.03
CA ASP A 147 2.86 -13.12 12.03
C ASP A 147 4.16 -12.32 11.96
N ILE A 148 4.03 -11.03 11.64
CA ILE A 148 5.15 -10.10 11.57
C ILE A 148 5.07 -9.16 12.77
N THR A 149 6.06 -9.26 13.64
CA THR A 149 6.12 -8.52 14.91
C THR A 149 7.39 -7.68 14.99
N PRO A 150 7.48 -6.72 15.93
CA PRO A 150 8.73 -6.02 16.20
C PRO A 150 9.86 -7.00 16.50
N TYR A 151 11.09 -6.63 16.13
CA TYR A 151 12.26 -7.42 16.48
C TYR A 151 12.45 -7.38 17.99
N VAL A 152 12.79 -8.51 18.61
CA VAL A 152 13.08 -8.58 20.04
C VAL A 152 14.59 -8.73 20.22
N GLY A 153 15.22 -7.75 20.86
CA GLY A 153 16.65 -7.73 21.13
C GLY A 153 17.08 -8.79 22.14
N ALA A 154 18.39 -8.88 22.38
CA ALA A 154 18.97 -9.79 23.39
C ALA A 154 18.52 -9.47 24.83
N ASP A 155 18.06 -8.24 25.08
CA ASP A 155 17.51 -7.75 26.33
C ASP A 155 16.01 -8.06 26.52
N GLY A 156 15.36 -8.65 25.51
CA GLY A 156 13.93 -8.96 25.53
C GLY A 156 13.01 -7.78 25.19
N THR A 157 13.55 -6.61 24.85
CA THR A 157 12.74 -5.43 24.54
C THR A 157 12.33 -5.43 23.05
N PRO A 158 11.04 -5.22 22.71
CA PRO A 158 10.61 -5.03 21.34
C PRO A 158 11.15 -3.70 20.77
N GLU A 159 11.85 -3.78 19.64
CA GLU A 159 12.37 -2.65 18.87
C GLU A 159 11.44 -2.36 17.69
N LEU A 160 10.78 -1.20 17.71
CA LEU A 160 9.98 -0.74 16.58
C LEU A 160 10.87 -0.11 15.51
N PRO A 161 10.68 -0.48 14.23
CA PRO A 161 11.36 0.18 13.10
C PRO A 161 11.14 1.68 13.09
N THR A 162 12.16 2.44 12.75
CA THR A 162 11.97 3.84 12.37
C THR A 162 11.11 3.90 11.09
N LEU A 163 10.22 4.89 11.00
CA LEU A 163 9.46 5.17 9.77
C LEU A 163 10.31 5.99 8.78
N GLY A 164 11.56 5.55 8.58
CA GLY A 164 12.52 6.15 7.65
C GLY A 164 12.30 5.65 6.23
N TYR A 165 12.47 6.53 5.25
CA TYR A 165 12.33 6.20 3.84
C TYR A 165 13.44 6.85 3.01
N SER A 166 13.84 6.15 1.95
CA SER A 166 14.81 6.65 0.99
C SER A 166 14.35 7.98 0.37
N ARG A 167 15.32 8.86 0.12
CA ARG A 167 15.13 10.16 -0.54
C ARG A 167 15.39 10.09 -2.05
N THR A 168 15.01 8.97 -2.66
CA THR A 168 15.12 8.72 -4.11
C THR A 168 13.79 8.94 -4.81
N THR A 169 13.79 9.00 -6.15
CA THR A 169 12.55 9.15 -6.95
C THR A 169 11.51 8.09 -6.61
N ILE A 170 11.96 6.84 -6.43
CA ILE A 170 11.15 5.76 -5.89
C ILE A 170 11.46 5.66 -4.40
N SER A 171 10.46 5.88 -3.56
CA SER A 171 10.60 5.83 -2.11
C SER A 171 10.45 4.39 -1.61
N GLN A 172 11.38 3.98 -0.77
CA GLN A 172 11.41 2.65 -0.14
C GLN A 172 11.66 2.82 1.35
N PRO A 173 11.11 1.95 2.22
CA PRO A 173 11.46 1.96 3.62
C PRO A 173 12.97 1.74 3.78
N GLU A 174 13.58 2.44 4.73
CA GLU A 174 14.96 2.15 5.14
C GLU A 174 15.05 0.72 5.69
N PRO A 175 16.21 0.05 5.59
CA PRO A 175 16.36 -1.29 6.15
C PRO A 175 16.00 -1.33 7.64
N PHE A 176 15.13 -2.26 8.03
CA PHE A 176 14.70 -2.45 9.40
C PHE A 176 14.67 -3.93 9.79
N LYS A 177 14.70 -4.20 11.09
CA LYS A 177 14.55 -5.56 11.64
C LYS A 177 13.09 -5.82 12.03
N CYS A 178 12.65 -7.04 11.81
CA CYS A 178 11.39 -7.55 12.35
C CYS A 178 11.52 -9.05 12.62
N THR A 179 10.59 -9.59 13.37
CA THR A 179 10.44 -11.03 13.54
C THR A 179 9.30 -11.52 12.65
N ILE A 180 9.59 -12.52 11.82
CA ILE A 180 8.61 -13.16 10.94
C ILE A 180 8.47 -14.60 11.40
N LYS A 181 7.27 -14.98 11.85
CA LYS A 181 6.94 -16.35 12.31
C LYS A 181 5.80 -16.90 11.49
N LEU A 182 5.79 -18.20 11.27
CA LEU A 182 4.63 -18.88 10.70
C LEU A 182 3.47 -18.82 11.69
N ARG A 183 2.26 -18.53 11.19
CA ARG A 183 1.05 -18.48 12.01
C ARG A 183 0.67 -19.85 12.56
N SER A 184 0.87 -20.90 11.78
CA SER A 184 0.56 -22.27 12.18
C SER A 184 1.33 -23.33 11.40
N MET A 185 1.38 -24.55 11.94
CA MET A 185 1.92 -25.72 11.23
C MET A 185 1.09 -26.11 10.00
N ALA A 186 -0.22 -25.86 10.02
CA ALA A 186 -1.07 -26.09 8.85
C ALA A 186 -0.65 -25.18 7.69
N THR A 187 -0.38 -23.91 7.97
CA THR A 187 0.07 -22.96 6.95
C THR A 187 1.46 -23.28 6.42
N LYS A 188 2.36 -23.80 7.27
CA LYS A 188 3.67 -24.31 6.83
C LYS A 188 3.50 -25.37 5.74
N LYS A 189 2.63 -26.35 5.98
CA LYS A 189 2.35 -27.42 5.03
C LYS A 189 1.80 -26.88 3.70
N LEU A 190 0.89 -25.91 3.74
CA LEU A 190 0.35 -25.30 2.52
C LEU A 190 1.44 -24.61 1.69
N VAL A 191 2.38 -23.92 2.34
CA VAL A 191 3.51 -23.29 1.64
C VAL A 191 4.41 -24.36 1.03
N GLU A 192 4.77 -25.41 1.77
CA GLU A 192 5.60 -26.51 1.26
C GLU A 192 4.94 -27.21 0.07
N ASP A 193 3.65 -27.55 0.19
CA ASP A 193 2.88 -28.20 -0.88
C ASP A 193 2.76 -27.31 -2.13
N SER A 194 2.78 -25.97 -1.98
CA SER A 194 2.73 -25.02 -3.11
C SER A 194 4.05 -24.86 -3.87
N VAL A 195 5.19 -25.13 -3.23
CA VAL A 195 6.53 -25.00 -3.84
C VAL A 195 6.89 -26.26 -4.65
N ILE A 196 6.29 -27.41 -4.32
CA ILE A 196 6.59 -28.71 -4.93
C ILE A 196 5.89 -28.90 -6.30
N ILE A 197 4.96 -28.03 -6.71
CA ILE A 197 4.21 -28.13 -7.98
C ILE A 197 4.93 -27.42 -9.15
N ASN A 198 6.27 -27.29 -9.11
CA ASN A 198 7.07 -26.86 -10.27
C ASN A 198 8.12 -27.90 -10.66
#